data_AF-A0A6P4ZH32-F1
#
_entry.id   AF-A0A6P4ZH32-F1
#
_cell.length_a   1.000
_cell.length_b   1.000
_cell.length_c   1.000
_cell.angle_alpha   90.00
_cell.angle_beta   90.00
_cell.angle_gamma   90.00
#
_symmetry.space_group_name_H-M   'P 1'
#
loop_
_entity.id
_entity.type
_entity.pdbx_description
1 polymer ?
#
loop_
_entity_poly.entity_id
_entity_poly.type
_entity_poly.pdbx_seq_one_letter_code
_entity_poly.pdbx_strand_id
1 'polypeptide(L)'
;MAVKNRKVRSGATAKSTSETDGTFPQGFKGFGSGVVRVVVISVVAIVFSALHGYHISSMFESDRHFSHLSTLERELTFRTEMGLYYSYFKTIAESRTFLEGLHAVMYDNMTEYPTTINVLKRFNLYPEVVLAACYRAYEAVMGMFDIPTKLCWTVNRGEGMSPVQSCEGMGEPAYFYVNSVFVQNGLMMGLFFIFGTYLSGSMVGGVLTVASFFFNHGECTRVQWTPPLRESFAFPMLALQMFLVTRMLRSRSVGWKHVVLLAACNITFILPWQFAQFALLTQMTAVFLVYVMGFIPADRVKTIVTGHILGLMVSYVLLFGNEMLLTSFYASCLLTVMAIVSFEPLLQRQTFSIAVMALQGIFFIAGCIGLKIVISKVLNVTDDAHIANILRSKFSDYRDFHTMLYTCAAEFDFMPLKSPIELSQTLVLPAGLVVIVMIIYKCIFPQVKKWFSP
;
A
#
# COMPACT_ATOMS: atom_id res chain seq x y z
N MET A 1 -78.77 -24.31 27.80
CA MET A 1 -77.42 -24.17 28.39
C MET A 1 -76.43 -24.85 27.42
N ALA A 2 -76.06 -24.26 26.27
CA ALA A 2 -75.10 -23.15 26.04
C ALA A 2 -73.72 -23.44 26.66
N VAL A 3 -72.56 -23.47 25.98
CA VAL A 3 -72.13 -23.25 24.58
C VAL A 3 -70.79 -24.01 24.41
N LYS A 4 -70.53 -24.49 23.19
CA LYS A 4 -69.34 -25.23 22.75
C LYS A 4 -68.16 -24.26 22.53
N ASN A 5 -67.04 -24.42 23.22
CA ASN A 5 -65.81 -23.62 23.01
C ASN A 5 -64.67 -24.47 22.44
N ARG A 6 -64.08 -23.97 21.35
CA ARG A 6 -63.06 -24.61 20.51
C ARG A 6 -61.67 -24.28 21.09
N LYS A 7 -60.88 -25.27 21.51
CA LYS A 7 -59.45 -25.09 21.85
C LYS A 7 -58.59 -25.45 20.64
N VAL A 8 -57.82 -24.47 20.17
CA VAL A 8 -56.86 -24.53 19.05
C VAL A 8 -55.49 -25.00 19.57
N ARG A 9 -54.81 -25.83 18.78
CA ARG A 9 -53.44 -26.38 18.99
C ARG A 9 -52.37 -25.27 19.04
N SER A 10 -51.54 -25.26 20.09
CA SER A 10 -50.15 -24.76 20.10
C SER A 10 -49.23 -25.94 20.48
N GLY A 11 -47.94 -26.01 20.15
CA GLY A 11 -47.07 -25.25 19.29
C GLY A 11 -45.87 -26.14 18.95
N ALA A 12 -45.35 -26.04 17.73
CA ALA A 12 -44.18 -26.77 17.27
C ALA A 12 -42.92 -25.95 17.54
N THR A 13 -41.92 -26.61 18.12
CA THR A 13 -40.58 -26.13 18.44
C THR A 13 -39.81 -25.73 17.17
N ALA A 14 -39.36 -24.48 17.10
CA ALA A 14 -38.55 -23.94 16.01
C ALA A 14 -37.07 -24.32 16.19
N LYS A 15 -36.49 -24.90 15.13
CA LYS A 15 -35.07 -25.25 14.99
C LYS A 15 -34.19 -23.99 15.01
N SER A 16 -33.12 -24.03 15.81
CA SER A 16 -31.98 -23.11 15.72
C SER A 16 -31.18 -23.39 14.46
N THR A 17 -31.12 -22.41 13.54
CA THR A 17 -30.24 -22.41 12.37
C THR A 17 -28.81 -22.05 12.78
N SER A 18 -27.93 -23.04 12.79
CA SER A 18 -26.47 -22.87 12.82
C SER A 18 -25.98 -22.40 11.44
N GLU A 19 -25.68 -21.10 11.30
CA GLU A 19 -25.08 -20.54 10.09
C GLU A 19 -23.57 -20.81 10.02
N THR A 20 -23.17 -21.10 8.79
CA THR A 20 -21.97 -21.78 8.30
C THR A 20 -20.65 -21.03 8.48
N ASP A 21 -19.60 -21.81 8.73
CA ASP A 21 -18.20 -21.40 8.81
C ASP A 21 -17.68 -20.64 7.57
N GLY A 22 -16.82 -19.65 7.82
CA GLY A 22 -16.07 -18.87 6.83
C GLY A 22 -14.95 -19.64 6.12
N THR A 23 -15.22 -20.89 5.74
CA THR A 23 -14.44 -21.62 4.74
C THR A 23 -14.87 -21.21 3.33
N PHE A 24 -13.92 -21.20 2.39
CA PHE A 24 -14.15 -21.02 0.95
C PHE A 24 -15.48 -21.65 0.49
N PRO A 25 -16.22 -21.02 -0.45
CA PRO A 25 -17.53 -21.52 -0.89
C PRO A 25 -17.43 -23.01 -1.27
N GLN A 26 -18.23 -23.84 -0.60
CA GLN A 26 -18.23 -25.29 -0.69
C GLN A 26 -18.73 -25.75 -2.06
N GLY A 27 -17.80 -25.98 -2.98
CA GLY A 27 -17.91 -26.99 -4.03
C GLY A 27 -16.82 -28.04 -3.77
N PHE A 28 -17.23 -29.29 -3.61
CA PHE A 28 -16.44 -30.50 -3.25
C PHE A 28 -16.02 -30.66 -1.77
N LYS A 29 -16.78 -31.51 -1.07
CA LYS A 29 -16.46 -32.03 0.27
C LYS A 29 -15.41 -33.13 0.17
N GLY A 30 -14.23 -32.88 0.75
CA GLY A 30 -13.21 -33.87 1.08
C GLY A 30 -12.06 -33.18 1.79
N PHE A 31 -11.64 -33.69 2.96
CA PHE A 31 -10.58 -33.09 3.79
C PHE A 31 -9.23 -32.91 3.03
N GLY A 32 -9.02 -33.66 1.94
CA GLY A 32 -7.91 -33.47 1.00
C GLY A 32 -8.11 -32.39 -0.08
N SER A 33 -9.35 -32.00 -0.43
CA SER A 33 -9.65 -31.03 -1.48
C SER A 33 -9.23 -29.60 -1.11
N GLY A 34 -9.40 -29.22 0.17
CA GLY A 34 -9.04 -27.88 0.65
C GLY A 34 -7.54 -27.62 0.66
N VAL A 35 -6.74 -28.58 1.12
CA VAL A 35 -5.27 -28.47 1.14
C VAL A 35 -4.73 -28.44 -0.28
N VAL A 36 -5.20 -29.33 -1.16
CA VAL A 36 -4.82 -29.33 -2.57
C VAL A 36 -5.15 -27.99 -3.23
N ARG A 37 -6.32 -27.42 -2.95
CA ARG A 37 -6.71 -26.10 -3.48
C ARG A 37 -5.77 -24.98 -3.01
N VAL A 38 -5.39 -24.96 -1.73
CA VAL A 38 -4.45 -23.95 -1.21
C VAL A 38 -3.08 -24.11 -1.86
N VAL A 39 -2.57 -25.34 -1.95
CA VAL A 39 -1.28 -25.62 -2.60
C VAL A 39 -1.30 -25.18 -4.07
N VAL A 40 -2.35 -25.52 -4.82
CA VAL A 40 -2.49 -25.11 -6.23
C VAL A 40 -2.51 -23.58 -6.36
N ILE A 41 -3.29 -22.87 -5.52
CA ILE A 41 -3.33 -21.41 -5.53
C ILE A 41 -1.95 -20.82 -5.21
N SER A 42 -1.24 -21.36 -4.22
CA SER A 42 0.10 -20.91 -3.86
C SER A 42 1.11 -21.13 -4.97
N VAL A 43 1.09 -22.28 -5.64
CA VAL A 43 1.97 -22.58 -6.79
C VAL A 43 1.70 -21.61 -7.93
N VAL A 44 0.44 -21.39 -8.30
CA VAL A 44 0.07 -20.44 -9.36
C VAL A 44 0.47 -19.00 -8.99
N ALA A 45 0.32 -18.60 -7.72
CA ALA A 45 0.78 -17.31 -7.24
C ALA A 45 2.30 -17.14 -7.40
N ILE A 46 3.09 -18.16 -7.06
CA ILE A 46 4.55 -18.16 -7.23
C ILE A 46 4.92 -18.03 -8.71
N VAL A 47 4.23 -18.75 -9.60
CA VAL A 47 4.45 -18.65 -11.04
C VAL A 47 4.18 -17.22 -11.53
N PHE A 48 3.05 -16.61 -11.18
CA PHE A 48 2.77 -15.23 -11.56
C PHE A 48 3.78 -14.24 -10.97
N SER A 49 4.27 -14.49 -9.74
CA SER A 49 5.33 -13.68 -9.16
C SER A 49 6.64 -13.74 -9.92
N ALA A 50 7.08 -14.96 -10.30
CA ALA A 50 8.30 -15.14 -11.09
C ALA A 50 8.16 -14.53 -12.49
N LEU A 51 7.02 -14.74 -13.15
CA LEU A 51 6.75 -14.18 -14.48
C LEU A 51 6.76 -12.64 -14.46
N HIS A 52 6.15 -12.02 -13.45
CA HIS A 52 6.14 -10.56 -13.35
C HIS A 52 7.54 -9.99 -13.04
N GLY A 53 8.28 -10.62 -12.12
CA GLY A 53 9.67 -10.22 -11.84
C GLY A 53 10.56 -10.31 -13.08
N TYR A 54 10.45 -11.42 -13.84
CA TYR A 54 11.15 -11.59 -15.11
C TYR A 54 10.72 -10.56 -16.16
N HIS A 55 9.41 -10.30 -16.28
CA HIS A 55 8.88 -9.31 -17.22
C HIS A 55 9.43 -7.90 -16.95
N ILE A 56 9.38 -7.44 -15.70
CA ILE A 56 9.95 -6.14 -15.30
C ILE A 56 11.44 -6.09 -15.59
N SER A 57 12.19 -7.12 -15.21
CA SER A 57 13.64 -7.20 -15.45
C SER A 57 13.96 -7.15 -16.95
N SER A 58 13.20 -7.87 -17.77
CA SER A 58 13.37 -7.89 -19.23
C SER A 58 13.05 -6.54 -19.85
N MET A 59 12.03 -5.82 -19.36
CA MET A 59 11.71 -4.47 -19.84
C MET A 59 12.80 -3.48 -19.44
N PHE A 60 13.29 -3.53 -18.20
CA PHE A 60 14.38 -2.69 -17.73
C PHE A 60 15.65 -2.92 -18.56
N GLU A 61 16.00 -4.18 -18.82
CA GLU A 61 17.14 -4.52 -19.66
C GLU A 61 16.96 -4.04 -21.11
N SER A 62 15.76 -4.18 -21.68
CA SER A 62 15.47 -3.75 -23.05
C SER A 62 15.50 -2.23 -23.21
N ASP A 63 15.12 -1.48 -22.17
CA ASP A 63 15.13 -0.02 -22.16
C ASP A 63 16.55 0.54 -21.92
N ARG A 64 17.27 -0.02 -20.93
CA ARG A 64 18.53 0.55 -20.44
C ARG A 64 19.79 -0.10 -21.01
N HIS A 65 19.68 -1.32 -21.56
CA HIS A 65 20.83 -2.15 -21.93
C HIS A 65 21.82 -2.25 -20.76
N PHE A 66 21.29 -2.45 -19.55
CA PHE A 66 22.02 -2.30 -18.29
C PHE A 66 23.22 -3.26 -18.20
N SER A 67 23.12 -4.41 -18.86
CA SER A 67 24.20 -5.38 -19.08
C SER A 67 25.44 -4.81 -19.76
N HIS A 68 25.23 -3.97 -20.77
CA HIS A 68 26.29 -3.42 -21.60
C HIS A 68 26.97 -2.19 -21.01
N LEU A 69 26.42 -1.64 -19.93
CA LEU A 69 26.94 -0.45 -19.27
C LEU A 69 28.06 -0.79 -18.29
N SER A 70 29.06 0.08 -18.21
CA SER A 70 30.05 0.04 -17.13
C SER A 70 29.43 0.43 -15.78
N THR A 71 30.12 0.12 -14.67
CA THR A 71 29.64 0.49 -13.32
C THR A 71 29.33 1.98 -13.22
N LEU A 72 30.22 2.87 -13.69
CA LEU A 72 29.98 4.31 -13.64
C LEU A 72 28.74 4.71 -14.46
N GLU A 73 28.58 4.15 -15.65
CA GLU A 73 27.44 4.47 -16.52
C GLU A 73 26.11 4.00 -15.92
N ARG A 74 26.10 2.83 -15.28
CA ARG A 74 24.92 2.34 -14.55
C ARG A 74 24.51 3.32 -13.46
N GLU A 75 25.47 3.80 -12.68
CA GLU A 75 25.19 4.78 -11.63
C GLU A 75 24.63 6.09 -12.20
N LEU A 76 25.16 6.54 -13.34
CA LEU A 76 24.65 7.72 -14.05
C LEU A 76 23.26 7.52 -14.68
N THR A 77 22.78 6.28 -14.85
CA THR A 77 21.40 6.02 -15.27
C THR A 77 20.38 6.34 -14.18
N PHE A 78 20.79 6.25 -12.91
CA PHE A 78 19.97 6.64 -11.77
C PHE A 78 19.98 8.15 -11.63
N ARG A 79 19.01 8.81 -12.26
CA ARG A 79 18.86 10.26 -12.22
C ARG A 79 18.04 10.71 -11.00
N THR A 80 18.18 11.98 -10.67
CA THR A 80 17.38 12.67 -9.64
C THR A 80 17.37 11.92 -8.30
N GLU A 81 16.19 11.59 -7.79
CA GLU A 81 16.02 10.91 -6.50
C GLU A 81 16.49 9.45 -6.53
N MET A 82 16.47 8.78 -7.68
CA MET A 82 16.97 7.40 -7.78
C MET A 82 18.47 7.33 -7.47
N GLY A 83 19.24 8.27 -8.02
CA GLY A 83 20.67 8.37 -7.78
C GLY A 83 20.98 8.72 -6.33
N LEU A 84 20.15 9.60 -5.73
CA LEU A 84 20.26 9.95 -4.32
C LEU A 84 20.03 8.75 -3.39
N TYR A 85 18.98 7.95 -3.62
CA TYR A 85 18.72 6.77 -2.78
C TYR A 85 19.80 5.69 -2.97
N TYR A 86 20.20 5.45 -4.23
CA TYR A 86 21.25 4.50 -4.54
C TYR A 86 22.60 4.89 -3.90
N SER A 87 22.95 6.19 -3.86
CA SER A 87 24.23 6.63 -3.26
C SER A 87 24.29 6.35 -1.76
N TYR A 88 23.19 6.48 -1.02
CA TYR A 88 23.13 6.11 0.39
C TYR A 88 23.21 4.60 0.60
N PHE A 89 22.52 3.80 -0.22
CA PHE A 89 22.68 2.35 -0.22
C PHE A 89 24.15 1.97 -0.42
N LYS A 90 24.80 2.55 -1.44
CA LYS A 90 26.19 2.31 -1.78
C LYS A 90 27.12 2.69 -0.63
N THR A 91 26.89 3.83 0.02
CA THR A 91 27.65 4.26 1.21
C THR A 91 27.61 3.22 2.32
N ILE A 92 26.44 2.63 2.60
CA ILE A 92 26.32 1.58 3.62
C ILE A 92 26.92 0.26 3.14
N ALA A 93 26.72 -0.10 1.88
CA ALA A 93 27.21 -1.34 1.28
C ALA A 93 28.74 -1.41 1.23
N GLU A 94 29.41 -0.29 0.88
CA GLU A 94 30.87 -0.22 0.67
C GLU A 94 31.66 0.16 1.93
N SER A 95 30.98 0.68 2.97
CA SER A 95 31.63 1.00 4.25
C SER A 95 32.27 -0.23 4.92
N ARG A 96 33.36 -0.02 5.69
CA ARG A 96 34.10 -1.12 6.34
C ARG A 96 33.20 -1.93 7.28
N THR A 97 32.33 -1.27 8.03
CA THR A 97 31.33 -1.91 8.89
C THR A 97 29.94 -1.34 8.64
N PHE A 98 28.90 -2.16 8.85
CA PHE A 98 27.52 -1.73 8.63
C PHE A 98 27.14 -0.53 9.52
N LEU A 99 27.60 -0.54 10.77
CA LEU A 99 27.35 0.54 11.72
C LEU A 99 28.01 1.86 11.31
N GLU A 100 29.22 1.81 10.75
CA GLU A 100 29.90 2.99 10.22
C GLU A 100 29.14 3.60 9.04
N GLY A 101 28.71 2.76 8.09
CA GLY A 101 27.86 3.21 6.98
C GLY A 101 26.52 3.79 7.46
N LEU A 102 25.86 3.13 8.42
CA LEU A 102 24.62 3.63 9.00
C LEU A 102 24.83 4.98 9.71
N HIS A 103 25.92 5.12 10.47
CA HIS A 103 26.26 6.38 11.15
C HIS A 103 26.52 7.50 10.14
N ALA A 104 27.25 7.21 9.05
CA ALA A 104 27.51 8.19 7.99
C ALA A 104 26.22 8.75 7.37
N VAL A 105 25.21 7.89 7.19
CA VAL A 105 23.91 8.28 6.63
C VAL A 105 22.99 8.93 7.68
N MET A 106 23.09 8.55 8.95
CA MET A 106 22.32 9.18 10.05
C MET A 106 22.83 10.56 10.45
N TYR A 107 24.09 10.88 10.16
CA TYR A 107 24.73 12.17 10.44
C TYR A 107 25.30 12.77 9.15
N ASP A 108 24.44 12.93 8.14
CA ASP A 108 24.84 13.47 6.84
C ASP A 108 24.92 15.00 6.90
N ASN A 109 26.09 15.54 6.58
CA ASN A 109 26.34 16.98 6.49
C ASN A 109 26.55 17.46 5.04
N MET A 110 26.48 16.56 4.05
CA MET A 110 26.78 16.87 2.66
C MET A 110 25.53 17.28 1.88
N THR A 111 24.38 16.66 2.15
CA THR A 111 23.18 16.83 1.32
C THR A 111 22.48 18.17 1.58
N GLU A 112 22.35 18.58 2.84
CA GLU A 112 21.70 19.85 3.25
C GLU A 112 22.68 20.74 4.03
N TYR A 113 23.93 20.91 3.54
CA TYR A 113 24.92 21.80 4.18
C TYR A 113 24.40 23.23 4.30
N PRO A 114 24.57 23.93 5.45
CA PRO A 114 25.43 23.60 6.61
C PRO A 114 24.80 22.72 7.69
N THR A 115 23.55 22.29 7.50
CA THR A 115 22.85 21.49 8.52
C THR A 115 23.21 20.01 8.42
N THR A 116 23.30 19.34 9.57
CA THR A 116 23.42 17.88 9.61
C THR A 116 22.03 17.28 9.73
N ILE A 117 21.70 16.36 8.82
CA ILE A 117 20.39 15.71 8.75
C ILE A 117 20.51 14.23 9.02
N ASN A 118 19.46 13.68 9.63
CA ASN A 118 19.26 12.23 9.67
C ASN A 118 18.44 11.81 8.44
N VAL A 119 19.12 11.17 7.49
CA VAL A 119 18.54 10.76 6.21
C VAL A 119 17.41 9.74 6.37
N LEU A 120 17.44 8.89 7.42
CA LEU A 120 16.34 7.95 7.70
C LEU A 120 15.07 8.72 8.07
N LYS A 121 15.19 9.77 8.90
CA LYS A 121 14.08 10.64 9.30
C LYS A 121 13.58 11.50 8.12
N ARG A 122 14.52 12.09 7.37
CA ARG A 122 14.25 13.09 6.33
C ARG A 122 13.70 12.47 5.04
N PHE A 123 14.24 11.34 4.61
CA PHE A 123 13.98 10.78 3.27
C PHE A 123 13.39 9.37 3.29
N ASN A 124 13.02 8.80 4.44
CA ASN A 124 12.44 7.45 4.54
C ASN A 124 13.35 6.34 3.97
N LEU A 125 14.64 6.40 4.33
CA LEU A 125 15.71 5.55 3.79
C LEU A 125 15.80 4.14 4.43
N TYR A 126 14.70 3.62 4.96
CA TYR A 126 14.68 2.27 5.50
C TYR A 126 14.94 1.16 4.46
N PRO A 127 14.42 1.24 3.22
CA PRO A 127 14.67 0.21 2.21
C PRO A 127 16.15 0.01 1.93
N GLU A 128 16.93 1.07 1.80
CA GLU A 128 18.36 1.00 1.45
C GLU A 128 19.19 0.48 2.61
N VAL A 129 18.84 0.83 3.85
CA VAL A 129 19.49 0.27 5.04
C VAL A 129 19.27 -1.24 5.10
N VAL A 130 18.05 -1.72 4.85
CA VAL A 130 17.73 -3.15 4.82
C VAL A 130 18.42 -3.84 3.65
N LEU A 131 18.37 -3.26 2.44
CA LEU A 131 19.05 -3.81 1.27
C LEU A 131 20.56 -3.88 1.45
N ALA A 132 21.19 -2.85 2.03
CA ALA A 132 22.63 -2.85 2.27
C ALA A 132 23.02 -3.92 3.30
N ALA A 133 22.21 -4.12 4.34
CA ALA A 133 22.42 -5.23 5.28
C ALA A 133 22.29 -6.60 4.57
N CYS A 134 21.26 -6.78 3.74
CA CYS A 134 21.07 -7.99 2.94
C CYS A 134 22.22 -8.22 1.94
N TYR A 135 22.70 -7.18 1.28
CA TYR A 135 23.81 -7.25 0.32
C TYR A 135 25.11 -7.69 1.01
N ARG A 136 25.44 -7.07 2.14
CA ARG A 136 26.65 -7.44 2.91
C ARG A 136 26.56 -8.85 3.46
N ALA A 137 25.37 -9.27 3.92
CA ALA A 137 25.14 -10.64 4.35
C ALA A 137 25.29 -11.63 3.18
N TYR A 138 24.76 -11.28 2.01
CA TYR A 138 24.89 -12.07 0.79
C TYR A 138 26.36 -12.25 0.38
N GLU A 139 27.12 -11.16 0.27
CA GLU A 139 28.55 -11.20 -0.07
C GLU A 139 29.36 -11.99 0.97
N ALA A 140 29.07 -11.81 2.27
CA ALA A 140 29.74 -12.56 3.32
C ALA A 140 29.44 -14.07 3.24
N VAL A 141 28.18 -14.45 3.00
CA VAL A 141 27.79 -15.85 2.85
C VAL A 141 28.42 -16.47 1.62
N MET A 142 28.36 -15.80 0.47
CA MET A 142 28.95 -16.32 -0.77
C MET A 142 30.47 -16.41 -0.69
N GLY A 143 31.12 -15.44 -0.04
CA GLY A 143 32.55 -15.47 0.23
C GLY A 143 32.97 -16.63 1.16
N MET A 144 32.13 -17.01 2.13
CA MET A 144 32.39 -18.19 2.97
C MET A 144 32.34 -19.51 2.17
N PHE A 145 31.54 -19.57 1.11
CA PHE A 145 31.40 -20.76 0.26
C PHE A 145 32.25 -20.69 -1.01
N ASP A 146 33.04 -19.63 -1.20
CA ASP A 146 33.84 -19.36 -2.40
C ASP A 146 33.02 -19.40 -3.71
N ILE A 147 31.76 -18.94 -3.63
CA ILE A 147 30.85 -18.89 -4.77
C ILE A 147 31.01 -17.52 -5.44
N PRO A 148 31.36 -17.45 -6.74
CA PRO A 148 31.51 -16.18 -7.44
C PRO A 148 30.16 -15.46 -7.54
N THR A 149 30.11 -14.21 -7.06
CA THR A 149 28.87 -13.41 -7.00
C THR A 149 28.67 -12.50 -8.20
N LYS A 150 29.73 -12.28 -8.99
CA LYS A 150 29.70 -11.49 -10.22
C LYS A 150 30.61 -12.07 -11.30
N LEU A 151 30.21 -11.88 -12.55
CA LEU A 151 30.95 -12.23 -13.74
C LEU A 151 31.30 -10.94 -14.47
N CYS A 152 32.57 -10.74 -14.80
CA CYS A 152 33.03 -9.54 -15.48
C CYS A 152 33.51 -9.87 -16.89
N TRP A 153 33.13 -9.05 -17.85
CA TRP A 153 33.58 -9.13 -19.23
C TRP A 153 33.91 -7.74 -19.77
N THR A 154 34.68 -7.72 -20.86
CA THR A 154 35.04 -6.49 -21.55
C THR A 154 34.11 -6.28 -22.73
N VAL A 155 33.35 -5.18 -22.71
CA VAL A 155 32.44 -4.80 -23.80
C VAL A 155 33.15 -3.82 -24.73
N ASN A 156 33.26 -4.21 -26.00
CA ASN A 156 33.72 -3.31 -27.07
C ASN A 156 32.55 -2.41 -27.51
N ARG A 157 32.76 -1.09 -27.48
CA ARG A 157 31.70 -0.10 -27.71
C ARG A 157 31.59 0.38 -29.16
N GLY A 158 32.49 -0.05 -30.05
CA GLY A 158 32.57 0.40 -31.44
C GLY A 158 33.90 1.09 -31.77
N GLU A 159 34.05 1.54 -33.01
CA GLU A 159 35.28 2.17 -33.49
C GLU A 159 35.60 3.47 -32.73
N GLY A 160 36.85 3.60 -32.27
CA GLY A 160 37.35 4.82 -31.62
C GLY A 160 37.03 4.97 -30.12
N MET A 161 36.31 4.05 -29.49
CA MET A 161 36.03 4.07 -28.04
C MET A 161 36.83 2.99 -27.30
N SER A 162 37.36 3.32 -26.13
CA SER A 162 38.05 2.35 -25.29
C SER A 162 37.08 1.26 -24.81
N PRO A 163 37.45 -0.03 -24.85
CA PRO A 163 36.66 -1.10 -24.24
C PRO A 163 36.44 -0.82 -22.75
N VAL A 164 35.29 -1.21 -22.22
CA VAL A 164 34.97 -1.00 -20.81
C VAL A 164 34.65 -2.33 -20.14
N GLN A 165 35.10 -2.48 -18.89
CA GLN A 165 34.76 -3.64 -18.07
C GLN A 165 33.33 -3.49 -17.53
N SER A 166 32.50 -4.48 -17.82
CA SER A 166 31.14 -4.61 -17.27
C SER A 166 31.10 -5.86 -16.39
N CYS A 167 30.65 -5.71 -15.15
CA CYS A 167 30.44 -6.83 -14.23
C CYS A 167 28.94 -7.01 -13.98
N GLU A 168 28.46 -8.25 -14.06
CA GLU A 168 27.06 -8.59 -13.81
C GLU A 168 26.92 -9.61 -12.71
N GLY A 169 25.80 -9.56 -12.01
CA GLY A 169 25.46 -10.50 -10.95
C GLY A 169 25.04 -9.79 -9.67
N MET A 170 24.61 -10.59 -8.69
CA MET A 170 24.12 -10.09 -7.42
C MET A 170 25.23 -9.52 -6.52
N GLY A 171 26.51 -9.77 -6.85
CA GLY A 171 27.67 -9.14 -6.22
C GLY A 171 28.04 -7.76 -6.78
N GLU A 172 27.29 -7.26 -7.76
CA GLU A 172 27.38 -5.87 -8.20
C GLU A 172 26.28 -5.05 -7.50
N PRO A 173 26.61 -3.99 -6.74
CA PRO A 173 25.64 -3.28 -5.90
C PRO A 173 24.40 -2.78 -6.65
N ALA A 174 24.58 -2.25 -7.87
CA ALA A 174 23.49 -1.76 -8.71
C ALA A 174 22.51 -2.87 -9.12
N TYR A 175 23.02 -4.05 -9.48
CA TYR A 175 22.19 -5.21 -9.81
C TYR A 175 21.46 -5.75 -8.58
N PHE A 176 22.16 -5.87 -7.45
CA PHE A 176 21.53 -6.33 -6.20
C PHE A 176 20.35 -5.45 -5.82
N TYR A 177 20.54 -4.12 -5.90
CA TYR A 177 19.50 -3.15 -5.59
C TYR A 177 18.29 -3.35 -6.51
N VAL A 178 18.50 -3.24 -7.82
CA VAL A 178 17.42 -3.24 -8.82
C VAL A 178 16.67 -4.58 -8.82
N ASN A 179 17.40 -5.70 -8.77
CA ASN A 179 16.78 -7.03 -8.72
C ASN A 179 15.97 -7.25 -7.44
N SER A 180 16.39 -6.70 -6.31
CA SER A 180 15.61 -6.79 -5.07
C SER A 180 14.25 -6.09 -5.19
N VAL A 181 14.21 -4.93 -5.85
CA VAL A 181 12.95 -4.23 -6.16
C VAL A 181 12.07 -5.06 -7.10
N PHE A 182 12.65 -5.69 -8.11
CA PHE A 182 11.92 -6.52 -9.07
C PHE A 182 11.35 -7.77 -8.43
N VAL A 183 12.08 -8.42 -7.53
CA VAL A 183 11.58 -9.54 -6.73
C VAL A 183 10.38 -9.08 -5.89
N GLN A 184 10.48 -7.93 -5.22
CA GLN A 184 9.39 -7.42 -4.39
C GLN A 184 8.13 -7.10 -5.20
N ASN A 185 8.28 -6.52 -6.39
CA ASN A 185 7.17 -6.25 -7.31
C ASN A 185 6.65 -7.53 -7.98
N GLY A 186 7.49 -8.55 -8.16
CA GLY A 186 7.07 -9.90 -8.52
C GLY A 186 6.13 -10.48 -7.45
N LEU A 187 6.53 -10.45 -6.17
CA LEU A 187 5.71 -10.93 -5.05
C LEU A 187 4.35 -10.23 -4.98
N MET A 188 4.28 -8.93 -5.31
CA MET A 188 3.02 -8.19 -5.42
C MET A 188 2.04 -8.82 -6.43
N MET A 189 2.52 -9.32 -7.57
CA MET A 189 1.63 -9.93 -8.56
C MET A 189 1.00 -11.24 -8.07
N GLY A 190 1.79 -12.09 -7.43
CA GLY A 190 1.28 -13.30 -6.78
C GLY A 190 0.25 -12.96 -5.69
N LEU A 191 0.48 -11.87 -4.96
CA LEU A 191 -0.48 -11.36 -3.99
C LEU A 191 -1.76 -10.83 -4.64
N PHE A 192 -1.71 -10.12 -5.77
CA PHE A 192 -2.91 -9.74 -6.52
C PHE A 192 -3.70 -10.95 -7.01
N PHE A 193 -3.03 -12.00 -7.48
CA PHE A 193 -3.69 -13.25 -7.82
C PHE A 193 -4.43 -13.86 -6.62
N ILE A 194 -3.77 -13.93 -5.45
CA ILE A 194 -4.37 -14.44 -4.21
C ILE A 194 -5.54 -13.55 -3.79
N PHE A 195 -5.38 -12.24 -3.84
CA PHE A 195 -6.39 -11.27 -3.44
C PHE A 195 -7.62 -11.34 -4.36
N GLY A 196 -7.43 -11.35 -5.68
CA GLY A 196 -8.51 -11.52 -6.65
C GLY A 196 -9.25 -12.85 -6.47
N THR A 197 -8.51 -13.94 -6.24
CA THR A 197 -9.08 -15.27 -5.96
C THR A 197 -9.87 -15.29 -4.66
N TYR A 198 -9.40 -14.59 -3.63
CA TYR A 198 -10.07 -14.47 -2.34
C TYR A 198 -11.38 -13.66 -2.45
N LEU A 199 -11.37 -12.57 -3.21
CA LEU A 199 -12.53 -11.69 -3.34
C LEU A 199 -13.65 -12.36 -4.15
N SER A 200 -13.30 -13.00 -5.27
CA SER A 200 -14.22 -13.66 -6.20
C SER A 200 -14.67 -15.06 -5.73
N GLY A 201 -13.89 -15.72 -4.88
CA GLY A 201 -14.09 -17.12 -4.51
C GLY A 201 -13.65 -18.13 -5.59
N SER A 202 -13.05 -17.67 -6.70
CA SER A 202 -12.63 -18.50 -7.84
C SER A 202 -11.25 -18.10 -8.37
N MET A 203 -10.47 -19.08 -8.86
CA MET A 203 -9.15 -18.81 -9.46
C MET A 203 -9.25 -17.93 -10.71
N VAL A 204 -10.37 -18.01 -11.43
CA VAL A 204 -10.65 -17.16 -12.60
C VAL A 204 -10.62 -15.68 -12.22
N GLY A 205 -11.15 -15.32 -11.05
CA GLY A 205 -11.07 -13.94 -10.58
C GLY A 205 -9.63 -13.48 -10.32
N GLY A 206 -8.78 -14.35 -9.79
CA GLY A 206 -7.35 -14.06 -9.64
C GLY A 206 -6.63 -13.88 -10.97
N VAL A 207 -6.87 -14.79 -11.93
CA VAL A 207 -6.29 -14.68 -13.28
C VAL A 207 -6.76 -13.40 -13.97
N LEU A 208 -8.04 -13.03 -13.82
CA LEU A 208 -8.58 -11.80 -14.38
C LEU A 208 -7.88 -10.57 -13.77
N THR A 209 -7.66 -10.55 -12.45
CA THR A 209 -6.91 -9.46 -11.80
C THR A 209 -5.49 -9.32 -12.36
N VAL A 210 -4.77 -10.43 -12.52
CA VAL A 210 -3.43 -10.42 -13.10
C VAL A 210 -3.46 -9.95 -14.56
N ALA A 211 -4.38 -10.47 -15.37
CA ALA A 211 -4.53 -10.06 -16.76
C ALA A 211 -4.84 -8.56 -16.89
N SER A 212 -5.78 -8.04 -16.09
CA SER A 212 -6.11 -6.61 -16.06
C SER A 212 -4.91 -5.74 -15.69
N PHE A 213 -4.04 -6.20 -14.78
CA PHE A 213 -2.80 -5.50 -14.46
C PHE A 213 -1.85 -5.48 -15.67
N PHE A 214 -1.58 -6.63 -16.29
CA PHE A 214 -0.65 -6.70 -17.41
C PHE A 214 -1.12 -5.89 -18.64
N PHE A 215 -2.41 -5.90 -18.95
CA PHE A 215 -2.97 -5.07 -20.03
C PHE A 215 -2.86 -3.57 -19.77
N ASN A 216 -2.74 -3.16 -18.49
CA ASN A 216 -2.63 -1.77 -18.09
C ASN A 216 -1.32 -1.50 -17.34
N HIS A 217 -0.26 -2.27 -17.64
CA HIS A 217 0.99 -2.23 -16.87
C HIS A 217 1.58 -0.82 -16.81
N GLY A 218 1.57 -0.09 -17.93
CA GLY A 218 2.08 1.29 -18.02
C GLY A 218 1.36 2.30 -17.12
N GLU A 219 0.06 2.11 -16.88
CA GLU A 219 -0.74 2.97 -15.98
C GLU A 219 -0.69 2.49 -14.52
N CYS A 220 -0.39 1.21 -14.29
CA CYS A 220 -0.34 0.61 -12.96
C CYS A 220 1.02 0.75 -12.27
N THR A 221 2.12 0.75 -13.04
CA THR A 221 3.46 0.85 -12.47
C THR A 221 4.48 1.38 -13.47
N ARG A 222 5.47 2.09 -12.92
CA ARG A 222 6.65 2.60 -13.64
C ARG A 222 7.96 2.00 -13.12
N VAL A 223 7.88 0.94 -12.31
CA VAL A 223 9.03 0.34 -11.62
C VAL A 223 10.15 -0.12 -12.56
N GLN A 224 9.82 -0.51 -13.80
CA GLN A 224 10.76 -0.89 -14.84
C GLN A 224 11.59 0.28 -15.38
N TRP A 225 11.18 1.54 -15.18
CA TRP A 225 11.95 2.71 -15.60
C TRP A 225 12.66 3.37 -14.43
N THR A 226 12.03 3.31 -13.26
CA THR A 226 12.48 3.97 -12.03
C THR A 226 12.45 3.03 -10.82
N PRO A 227 13.27 1.96 -10.78
CA PRO A 227 13.22 0.97 -9.70
C PRO A 227 13.50 1.53 -8.28
N PRO A 228 14.50 2.41 -8.07
CA PRO A 228 14.87 2.88 -6.72
C PRO A 228 13.89 3.83 -6.04
N LEU A 229 12.72 4.10 -6.63
CA LEU A 229 11.76 5.03 -6.04
C LEU A 229 11.08 4.46 -4.80
N ARG A 230 10.65 5.36 -3.92
CA ARG A 230 10.00 5.01 -2.65
C ARG A 230 8.71 4.23 -2.84
N GLU A 231 7.89 4.64 -3.80
CA GLU A 231 6.65 3.96 -4.13
C GLU A 231 6.88 2.52 -4.62
N SER A 232 8.02 2.23 -5.25
CA SER A 232 8.35 0.88 -5.74
C SER A 232 8.53 -0.13 -4.60
N PHE A 233 9.00 0.33 -3.43
CA PHE A 233 9.08 -0.47 -2.21
C PHE A 233 7.75 -0.49 -1.44
N ALA A 234 6.97 0.58 -1.50
CA ALA A 234 5.73 0.68 -0.72
C ALA A 234 4.55 -0.05 -1.39
N PHE A 235 4.48 -0.08 -2.72
CA PHE A 235 3.33 -0.59 -3.46
C PHE A 235 2.99 -2.07 -3.17
N PRO A 236 3.96 -3.00 -3.07
CA PRO A 236 3.68 -4.38 -2.64
C PRO A 236 3.09 -4.46 -1.23
N MET A 237 3.53 -3.59 -0.31
CA MET A 237 3.01 -3.53 1.06
C MET A 237 1.60 -2.96 1.09
N LEU A 238 1.28 -1.98 0.24
CA LEU A 238 -0.10 -1.48 0.08
C LEU A 238 -1.05 -2.59 -0.37
N ALA A 239 -0.66 -3.40 -1.35
CA ALA A 239 -1.45 -4.53 -1.80
C ALA A 239 -1.75 -5.52 -0.66
N LEU A 240 -0.74 -5.80 0.19
CA LEU A 240 -0.88 -6.69 1.34
C LEU A 240 -1.79 -6.07 2.40
N GLN A 241 -1.61 -4.79 2.64
CA GLN A 241 -2.40 -4.01 3.58
C GLN A 241 -3.89 -4.04 3.18
N MET A 242 -4.22 -3.79 1.90
CA MET A 242 -5.59 -3.86 1.38
C MET A 242 -6.19 -5.27 1.52
N PHE A 243 -5.40 -6.30 1.24
CA PHE A 243 -5.82 -7.69 1.41
C PHE A 243 -6.12 -8.02 2.89
N LEU A 244 -5.27 -7.60 3.82
CA LEU A 244 -5.45 -7.84 5.26
C LEU A 244 -6.69 -7.13 5.80
N VAL A 245 -6.91 -5.87 5.45
CA VAL A 245 -8.13 -5.14 5.84
C VAL A 245 -9.37 -5.84 5.29
N THR A 246 -9.35 -6.26 4.03
CA THR A 246 -10.47 -7.00 3.42
C THR A 246 -10.75 -8.31 4.15
N ARG A 247 -9.69 -9.05 4.53
CA ARG A 247 -9.80 -10.29 5.31
C ARG A 247 -10.37 -10.03 6.71
N MET A 248 -9.94 -8.96 7.38
CA MET A 248 -10.47 -8.57 8.69
C MET A 248 -11.95 -8.21 8.62
N LEU A 249 -12.37 -7.48 7.58
CA LEU A 249 -13.77 -7.13 7.36
C LEU A 249 -14.67 -8.35 7.13
N ARG A 250 -14.14 -9.42 6.51
CA ARG A 250 -14.84 -10.70 6.29
C ARG A 250 -14.71 -11.70 7.46
N SER A 251 -13.82 -11.47 8.41
CA SER A 251 -13.61 -12.42 9.52
C SER A 251 -14.79 -12.44 10.48
N ARG A 252 -15.10 -13.63 11.03
CA ARG A 252 -16.15 -13.82 12.05
C ARG A 252 -15.79 -13.14 13.36
N SER A 253 -14.52 -13.20 13.74
CA SER A 253 -13.98 -12.57 14.94
C SER A 253 -12.66 -11.88 14.62
N VAL A 254 -12.51 -10.68 15.17
CA VAL A 254 -11.27 -9.91 15.14
C VAL A 254 -10.67 -9.90 16.54
N GLY A 255 -9.34 -9.74 16.63
CA GLY A 255 -8.64 -9.79 17.91
C GLY A 255 -7.21 -9.30 17.76
N TRP A 256 -6.45 -9.33 18.86
CA TRP A 256 -5.12 -8.68 18.93
C TRP A 256 -4.12 -9.16 17.87
N LYS A 257 -4.17 -10.43 17.47
CA LYS A 257 -3.31 -10.96 16.40
C LYS A 257 -3.48 -10.20 15.08
N HIS A 258 -4.71 -9.79 14.76
CA HIS A 258 -5.00 -8.99 13.57
C HIS A 258 -4.48 -7.57 13.69
N VAL A 259 -4.55 -6.98 14.89
CA VAL A 259 -3.99 -5.65 15.20
C VAL A 259 -2.49 -5.65 14.96
N VAL A 260 -1.76 -6.63 15.52
CA VAL A 260 -0.31 -6.73 15.38
C VAL A 260 0.09 -6.98 13.92
N LEU A 261 -0.62 -7.87 13.22
CA LEU A 261 -0.35 -8.16 11.81
C LEU A 261 -0.58 -6.92 10.92
N LEU A 262 -1.68 -6.20 11.15
CA LEU A 262 -1.99 -4.98 10.41
C LEU A 262 -0.98 -3.86 10.73
N ALA A 263 -0.60 -3.71 12.01
CA ALA A 263 0.42 -2.76 12.43
C ALA A 263 1.77 -3.04 11.77
N ALA A 264 2.22 -4.31 11.75
CA ALA A 264 3.45 -4.72 11.07
C ALA A 264 3.43 -4.36 9.57
N CYS A 265 2.32 -4.64 8.89
CA CYS A 265 2.15 -4.28 7.48
C CYS A 265 2.10 -2.77 7.24
N ASN A 266 1.50 -2.01 8.16
CA ASN A 266 1.48 -0.55 8.09
C ASN A 266 2.88 0.03 8.30
N ILE A 267 3.68 -0.54 9.20
CA ILE A 267 5.07 -0.12 9.42
C ILE A 267 5.89 -0.31 8.13
N THR A 268 5.81 -1.49 7.51
CA THR A 268 6.52 -1.75 6.25
C THR A 268 6.01 -0.92 5.07
N PHE A 269 4.81 -0.35 5.14
CA PHE A 269 4.29 0.57 4.13
C PHE A 269 4.67 2.03 4.39
N ILE A 270 4.68 2.48 5.65
CA ILE A 270 5.00 3.88 6.03
C ILE A 270 6.50 4.15 5.97
N LEU A 271 7.34 3.24 6.47
CA LEU A 271 8.80 3.49 6.56
C LEU A 271 9.50 3.72 5.20
N PRO A 272 9.08 3.09 4.09
CA PRO A 272 9.67 3.36 2.78
C PRO A 272 9.16 4.63 2.10
N TRP A 273 7.95 5.11 2.43
CA TRP A 273 7.28 6.11 1.60
C TRP A 273 6.57 7.20 2.39
N GLN A 274 7.05 8.43 2.25
CA GLN A 274 6.50 9.62 2.91
C GLN A 274 5.01 9.84 2.65
N PHE A 275 4.53 9.51 1.45
CA PHE A 275 3.14 9.74 1.05
C PHE A 275 2.19 8.58 1.39
N ALA A 276 2.69 7.51 2.02
CA ALA A 276 1.88 6.37 2.44
C ALA A 276 0.65 6.78 3.27
N GLN A 277 0.77 7.84 4.06
CA GLN A 277 -0.31 8.36 4.90
C GLN A 277 -1.54 8.79 4.09
N PHE A 278 -1.37 9.30 2.87
CA PHE A 278 -2.49 9.67 2.01
C PHE A 278 -3.26 8.45 1.53
N ALA A 279 -2.56 7.37 1.14
CA ALA A 279 -3.19 6.11 0.74
C ALA A 279 -3.92 5.45 1.92
N LEU A 280 -3.34 5.47 3.13
CA LEU A 280 -4.01 4.94 4.32
C LEU A 280 -5.20 5.82 4.74
N LEU A 281 -5.13 7.14 4.54
CA LEU A 281 -6.24 8.05 4.81
C LEU A 281 -7.46 7.74 3.92
N THR A 282 -7.26 7.53 2.62
CA THR A 282 -8.37 7.19 1.71
C THR A 282 -9.00 5.85 2.08
N GLN A 283 -8.19 4.86 2.44
CA GLN A 283 -8.68 3.57 2.92
C GLN A 283 -9.46 3.70 4.22
N MET A 284 -8.95 4.44 5.22
CA MET A 284 -9.65 4.63 6.49
C MET A 284 -10.95 5.40 6.32
N THR A 285 -10.97 6.37 5.41
CA THR A 285 -12.19 7.08 5.01
C THR A 285 -13.20 6.10 4.37
N ALA A 286 -12.76 5.22 3.48
CA ALA A 286 -13.62 4.20 2.89
C ALA A 286 -14.19 3.23 3.94
N VAL A 287 -13.37 2.74 4.87
CA VAL A 287 -13.83 1.89 5.99
C VAL A 287 -14.85 2.64 6.86
N PHE A 288 -14.60 3.91 7.15
CA PHE A 288 -15.53 4.76 7.91
C PHE A 288 -16.86 4.97 7.17
N LEU A 289 -16.84 5.23 5.86
CA LEU A 289 -18.07 5.38 5.06
C LEU A 289 -18.92 4.10 5.08
N VAL A 290 -18.28 2.93 4.93
CA VAL A 290 -18.97 1.64 4.99
C VAL A 290 -19.50 1.35 6.40
N TYR A 291 -18.83 1.85 7.44
CA TYR A 291 -19.32 1.82 8.82
C TYR A 291 -20.54 2.72 9.04
N VAL A 292 -20.51 3.97 8.58
CA VAL A 292 -21.64 4.92 8.69
C VAL A 292 -22.87 4.40 7.95
N MET A 293 -22.69 3.66 6.86
CA MET A 293 -23.78 2.97 6.15
C MET A 293 -24.31 1.71 6.89
N GLY A 294 -23.73 1.34 8.03
CA GLY A 294 -24.20 0.21 8.85
C GLY A 294 -23.84 -1.18 8.31
N PHE A 295 -22.89 -1.29 7.35
CA PHE A 295 -22.48 -2.59 6.80
C PHE A 295 -21.43 -3.30 7.66
N ILE A 296 -20.71 -2.57 8.51
CA ILE A 296 -19.62 -3.10 9.35
C ILE A 296 -19.93 -2.80 10.82
N PRO A 297 -19.79 -3.78 11.74
CA PRO A 297 -19.94 -3.54 13.17
C PRO A 297 -18.75 -2.74 13.74
N ALA A 298 -19.01 -1.93 14.77
CA ALA A 298 -18.00 -1.09 15.40
C ALA A 298 -16.77 -1.84 15.93
N ASP A 299 -16.93 -3.05 16.47
CA ASP A 299 -15.79 -3.83 16.99
C ASP A 299 -14.72 -4.11 15.92
N ARG A 300 -15.16 -4.32 14.66
CA ARG A 300 -14.24 -4.51 13.53
C ARG A 300 -13.51 -3.21 13.20
N VAL A 301 -14.23 -2.10 13.16
CA VAL A 301 -13.64 -0.78 12.89
C VAL A 301 -12.65 -0.39 13.99
N LYS A 302 -13.02 -0.55 15.28
CA LYS A 302 -12.12 -0.31 16.42
C LYS A 302 -10.83 -1.12 16.31
N THR A 303 -10.93 -2.39 15.94
CA THR A 303 -9.75 -3.26 15.78
C THR A 303 -8.86 -2.81 14.62
N ILE A 304 -9.45 -2.45 13.48
CA ILE A 304 -8.70 -1.92 12.32
C ILE A 304 -8.01 -0.61 12.71
N VAL A 305 -8.77 0.36 13.24
CA VAL A 305 -8.25 1.67 13.66
C VAL A 305 -7.12 1.52 14.69
N THR A 306 -7.26 0.60 15.66
CA THR A 306 -6.21 0.32 16.64
C THR A 306 -4.92 -0.20 15.98
N GLY A 307 -5.02 -1.07 14.97
CA GLY A 307 -3.86 -1.54 14.20
C GLY A 307 -3.19 -0.42 13.41
N HIS A 308 -3.99 0.50 12.85
CA HIS A 308 -3.49 1.69 12.18
C HIS A 308 -2.81 2.68 13.14
N ILE A 309 -3.38 2.93 14.32
CA ILE A 309 -2.78 3.78 15.37
C ILE A 309 -1.46 3.14 15.85
N LEU A 310 -1.46 1.85 16.17
CA LEU A 310 -0.25 1.15 16.62
C LEU A 310 0.85 1.21 15.55
N GLY A 311 0.52 0.95 14.29
CA GLY A 311 1.47 1.06 13.18
C GLY A 311 2.04 2.47 13.04
N LEU A 312 1.18 3.50 13.09
CA LEU A 312 1.60 4.90 13.02
C LEU A 312 2.54 5.28 14.17
N MET A 313 2.21 4.89 15.42
CA MET A 313 3.03 5.22 16.59
C MET A 313 4.40 4.54 16.54
N VAL A 314 4.46 3.27 16.12
CA VAL A 314 5.74 2.57 15.95
C VAL A 314 6.55 3.19 14.82
N SER A 315 5.92 3.53 13.68
CA SER A 315 6.60 4.24 12.59
C SER A 315 7.12 5.61 13.01
N TYR A 316 6.38 6.35 13.84
CA TYR A 316 6.83 7.65 14.39
C TYR A 316 8.11 7.49 15.23
N VAL A 317 8.18 6.47 16.08
CA VAL A 317 9.38 6.17 16.89
C VAL A 317 10.55 5.76 15.99
N LEU A 318 10.31 4.87 15.01
CA LEU A 318 11.35 4.42 14.08
C LEU A 318 11.88 5.58 13.22
N LEU A 319 11.02 6.47 12.74
CA LEU A 319 11.43 7.67 11.98
C LEU A 319 11.96 8.81 12.87
N PHE A 320 12.48 8.51 14.07
CA PHE A 320 13.13 9.46 14.97
C PHE A 320 12.26 10.69 15.28
N GLY A 321 10.98 10.46 15.54
CA GLY A 321 10.02 11.51 15.85
C GLY A 321 9.79 12.46 14.68
N ASN A 322 9.64 11.93 13.46
CA ASN A 322 9.24 12.75 12.31
C ASN A 322 7.86 13.38 12.56
N GLU A 323 7.86 14.69 12.71
CA GLU A 323 6.70 15.50 13.11
C GLU A 323 5.57 15.45 12.08
N MET A 324 5.91 15.33 10.79
CA MET A 324 4.95 15.25 9.69
C MET A 324 3.99 14.07 9.85
N LEU A 325 4.44 12.97 10.49
CA LEU A 325 3.59 11.81 10.66
C LEU A 325 2.39 12.09 11.58
N LEU A 326 2.63 12.82 12.68
CA LEU A 326 1.61 13.07 13.70
C LEU A 326 0.72 14.26 13.34
N THR A 327 1.24 15.25 12.60
CA THR A 327 0.47 16.40 12.08
C THR A 327 -0.37 16.05 10.85
N SER A 328 -0.24 14.85 10.31
CA SER A 328 -0.97 14.39 9.13
C SER A 328 -2.49 14.34 9.33
N PHE A 329 -3.24 14.50 8.24
CA PHE A 329 -4.69 14.25 8.24
C PHE A 329 -5.02 12.79 8.56
N TYR A 330 -4.10 11.86 8.27
CA TYR A 330 -4.25 10.45 8.61
C TYR A 330 -4.29 10.23 10.13
N ALA A 331 -3.36 10.81 10.88
CA ALA A 331 -3.37 10.73 12.35
C ALA A 331 -4.67 11.29 12.94
N SER A 332 -5.09 12.47 12.47
CA SER A 332 -6.34 13.12 12.90
C SER A 332 -7.58 12.29 12.55
N CYS A 333 -7.60 11.65 11.37
CA CYS A 333 -8.65 10.74 10.93
C CYS A 333 -8.76 9.53 11.86
N LEU A 334 -7.65 8.87 12.20
CA LEU A 334 -7.67 7.71 13.10
C LEU A 334 -8.26 8.04 14.47
N LEU A 335 -7.82 9.15 15.08
CA LEU A 335 -8.33 9.59 16.38
C LEU A 335 -9.81 9.94 16.33
N THR A 336 -10.24 10.64 15.27
CA THR A 336 -11.64 11.03 15.07
C THR A 336 -12.54 9.80 14.89
N VAL A 337 -12.15 8.85 14.03
CA VAL A 337 -12.90 7.60 13.83
C VAL A 337 -12.96 6.81 15.13
N MET A 338 -11.84 6.67 15.85
CA MET A 338 -11.83 5.96 17.13
C MET A 338 -12.78 6.60 18.14
N ALA A 339 -12.82 7.93 18.22
CA ALA A 339 -13.75 8.65 19.08
C ALA A 339 -15.21 8.38 18.68
N ILE A 340 -15.57 8.62 17.41
CA ILE A 340 -16.95 8.43 16.91
C ILE A 340 -17.46 7.01 17.19
N VAL A 341 -16.65 5.99 16.86
CA VAL A 341 -17.03 4.59 17.01
C VAL A 341 -17.05 4.15 18.49
N SER A 342 -16.27 4.80 19.36
CA SER A 342 -16.30 4.53 20.81
C SER A 342 -17.52 5.14 21.49
N PHE A 343 -18.02 6.28 21.01
CA PHE A 343 -19.25 6.91 21.50
C PHE A 343 -20.54 6.31 20.93
N GLU A 344 -20.44 5.33 20.03
CA GLU A 344 -21.58 4.66 19.40
C GLU A 344 -22.65 4.14 20.38
N PRO A 345 -22.33 3.54 21.55
CA PRO A 345 -23.36 3.07 22.48
C PRO A 345 -24.31 4.18 22.97
N LEU A 346 -23.85 5.44 22.98
CA LEU A 346 -24.66 6.61 23.31
C LEU A 346 -25.55 7.02 22.14
N LEU A 347 -25.07 6.84 20.91
CA LEU A 347 -25.73 7.23 19.66
C LEU A 347 -26.79 6.21 19.22
N GLN A 348 -26.56 4.91 19.46
CA GLN A 348 -27.49 3.81 19.14
C GLN A 348 -28.81 3.84 19.92
N ARG A 349 -28.96 4.72 20.91
CA ARG A 349 -30.26 4.96 21.56
C ARG A 349 -31.27 5.62 20.60
N GLN A 350 -30.82 6.08 19.43
CA GLN A 350 -31.66 6.63 18.37
C GLN A 350 -31.61 5.74 17.13
N THR A 351 -32.77 5.57 16.49
CA THR A 351 -32.96 4.77 15.28
C THR A 351 -32.01 5.22 14.16
N PHE A 352 -31.47 4.27 13.39
CA PHE A 352 -30.62 4.55 12.23
C PHE A 352 -31.37 5.43 11.23
N SER A 353 -31.08 6.73 11.25
CA SER A 353 -31.66 7.72 10.35
C SER A 353 -30.54 8.37 9.52
N ILE A 354 -30.88 8.82 8.32
CA ILE A 354 -30.01 9.61 7.45
C ILE A 354 -29.46 10.83 8.20
N ALA A 355 -30.23 11.38 9.15
CA ALA A 355 -29.77 12.46 10.02
C ALA A 355 -28.55 12.06 10.88
N VAL A 356 -28.53 10.84 11.42
CA VAL A 356 -27.40 10.33 12.21
C VAL A 356 -26.18 10.11 11.32
N MET A 357 -26.37 9.59 10.11
CA MET A 357 -25.28 9.43 9.14
C MET A 357 -24.67 10.78 8.75
N ALA A 358 -25.51 11.76 8.44
CA ALA A 358 -25.06 13.12 8.11
C ALA A 358 -24.31 13.76 9.29
N LEU A 359 -24.83 13.60 10.51
CA LEU A 359 -24.20 14.11 11.72
C LEU A 359 -22.83 13.46 11.97
N GLN A 360 -22.71 12.13 11.82
CA GLN A 360 -21.43 11.42 11.92
C GLN A 360 -20.43 11.89 10.86
N GLY A 361 -20.89 12.14 9.62
CA GLY A 361 -20.05 12.70 8.55
C GLY A 361 -19.56 14.12 8.86
N ILE A 362 -20.43 14.98 9.39
CA ILE A 362 -20.06 16.33 9.83
C ILE A 362 -19.04 16.27 10.97
N PHE A 363 -19.28 15.45 11.99
CA PHE A 363 -18.32 15.26 13.09
C PHE A 363 -17.00 14.68 12.62
N PHE A 364 -17.00 13.80 11.64
CA PHE A 364 -15.78 13.26 11.06
C PHE A 364 -14.94 14.36 10.39
N ILE A 365 -15.55 15.17 9.52
CA ILE A 365 -14.85 16.25 8.83
C ILE A 365 -14.37 17.31 9.84
N ALA A 366 -15.27 17.76 10.72
CA ALA A 366 -14.95 18.77 11.73
C ALA A 366 -13.87 18.27 12.71
N GLY A 367 -13.94 17.02 13.14
CA GLY A 367 -12.95 16.39 14.02
C GLY A 367 -11.58 16.26 13.35
N CYS A 368 -11.54 15.83 12.09
CA CYS A 368 -10.28 15.74 11.34
C CYS A 368 -9.60 17.11 11.18
N ILE A 369 -10.35 18.14 10.79
CA ILE A 369 -9.82 19.50 10.62
C ILE A 369 -9.43 20.09 11.98
N GLY A 370 -10.30 19.96 12.98
CA GLY A 370 -10.06 20.49 14.33
C GLY A 370 -8.84 19.87 14.99
N LEU A 371 -8.74 18.54 15.00
CA LEU A 371 -7.57 17.84 15.56
C LEU A 371 -6.29 18.16 14.81
N LYS A 372 -6.33 18.26 13.47
CA LYS A 372 -5.15 18.67 12.70
C LYS A 372 -4.66 20.04 13.16
N ILE A 373 -5.55 21.03 13.23
CA ILE A 373 -5.18 22.40 13.65
C ILE A 373 -4.61 22.40 15.06
N VAL A 374 -5.21 21.64 15.99
CA VAL A 374 -4.74 21.55 17.37
C VAL A 374 -3.36 20.90 17.44
N ILE A 375 -3.16 19.74 16.80
CA ILE A 375 -1.89 19.01 16.81
C ILE A 375 -0.78 19.84 16.16
N SER A 376 -1.04 20.44 14.99
CA SER A 376 -0.07 21.31 14.31
C SER A 376 0.32 22.53 15.15
N LYS A 377 -0.62 23.14 15.89
CA LYS A 377 -0.31 24.24 16.81
C LYS A 377 0.49 23.80 18.03
N VAL A 378 0.16 22.65 18.61
CA VAL A 378 0.88 22.11 19.79
C VAL A 378 2.32 21.73 19.44
N LEU A 379 2.55 21.17 18.26
CA LEU A 379 3.88 20.77 17.79
C LEU A 379 4.63 21.90 17.07
N ASN A 380 4.01 23.05 16.87
CA ASN A 380 4.57 24.22 16.18
C ASN A 380 5.12 23.92 14.77
N VAL A 381 4.40 23.08 14.02
CA VAL A 381 4.82 22.65 12.66
C VAL A 381 4.08 23.45 11.60
N THR A 382 4.83 24.11 10.71
CA THR A 382 4.30 24.91 9.59
C THR A 382 4.39 24.22 8.23
N ASP A 383 5.02 23.05 8.15
CA ASP A 383 5.50 22.44 6.90
C ASP A 383 4.41 22.01 5.91
N ASP A 384 3.17 21.79 6.38
CA ASP A 384 2.03 21.38 5.54
C ASP A 384 1.41 22.52 4.70
N ALA A 385 1.88 23.76 4.83
CA ALA A 385 1.34 24.91 4.11
C ALA A 385 1.48 24.75 2.58
N HIS A 386 2.52 24.05 2.11
CA HIS A 386 2.79 23.91 0.68
C HIS A 386 1.72 23.12 -0.07
N ILE A 387 1.19 22.03 0.50
CA ILE A 387 0.14 21.23 -0.17
C ILE A 387 -1.17 22.03 -0.28
N ALA A 388 -1.53 22.76 0.77
CA ALA A 388 -2.70 23.63 0.76
C ALA A 388 -2.55 24.76 -0.27
N ASN A 389 -1.34 25.33 -0.38
CA ASN A 389 -1.02 26.35 -1.39
C ASN A 389 -1.10 25.79 -2.82
N ILE A 390 -0.62 24.56 -3.06
CA ILE A 390 -0.72 23.87 -4.37
C ILE A 390 -2.19 23.60 -4.73
N LEU A 391 -3.00 23.14 -3.78
CA LEU A 391 -4.44 22.97 -4.03
C LEU A 391 -5.11 24.31 -4.30
N ARG A 392 -4.75 25.35 -3.54
CA ARG A 392 -5.27 26.71 -3.74
C ARG A 392 -4.89 27.27 -5.11
N SER A 393 -3.66 27.08 -5.57
CA SER A 393 -3.21 27.56 -6.90
C SER A 393 -3.90 26.83 -8.05
N LYS A 394 -4.39 25.62 -7.83
CA LYS A 394 -5.17 24.86 -8.83
C LYS A 394 -6.61 25.34 -8.99
N PHE A 395 -7.24 25.76 -7.89
CA PHE A 395 -8.66 26.15 -7.87
C PHE A 395 -8.88 27.66 -7.75
N SER A 396 -7.82 28.47 -7.71
CA SER A 396 -7.87 29.93 -7.63
C SER A 396 -6.65 30.56 -8.31
N ASP A 397 -6.65 31.88 -8.47
CA ASP A 397 -5.54 32.64 -9.07
C ASP A 397 -4.29 32.78 -8.16
N TYR A 398 -4.21 32.03 -7.07
CA TYR A 398 -3.07 32.07 -6.15
C TYR A 398 -1.80 31.52 -6.82
N ARG A 399 -0.69 32.27 -6.75
CA ARG A 399 0.62 31.86 -7.26
C ARG A 399 1.71 32.29 -6.30
N ASP A 400 2.56 31.35 -5.91
CA ASP A 400 3.81 31.58 -5.21
C ASP A 400 4.94 30.83 -5.95
N PHE A 401 6.20 31.03 -5.56
CA PHE A 401 7.34 30.37 -6.21
C PHE A 401 7.23 28.84 -6.21
N HIS A 402 6.83 28.26 -5.07
CA HIS A 402 6.73 26.80 -4.92
C HIS A 402 5.61 26.21 -5.78
N THR A 403 4.42 26.80 -5.77
CA THR A 403 3.28 26.37 -6.57
C THR A 403 3.59 26.47 -8.05
N MET A 404 4.24 27.54 -8.50
CA MET A 404 4.68 27.66 -9.89
C MET A 404 5.68 26.56 -10.26
N LEU A 405 6.68 26.29 -9.41
CA LEU A 405 7.65 25.22 -9.62
C LEU A 405 6.96 23.84 -9.72
N TYR A 406 6.04 23.54 -8.80
CA TYR A 406 5.33 22.26 -8.80
C TYR A 406 4.39 22.11 -9.99
N THR A 407 3.67 23.16 -10.41
CA THR A 407 2.75 23.10 -11.56
C THR A 407 3.45 22.92 -12.92
N CYS A 408 4.78 23.06 -12.99
CA CYS A 408 5.54 22.75 -14.21
C CYS A 408 5.73 21.24 -14.43
N ALA A 409 5.62 20.43 -13.38
CA ALA A 409 5.78 18.99 -13.44
C ALA A 409 4.42 18.33 -13.75
N ALA A 410 4.40 17.40 -14.71
CA ALA A 410 3.18 16.75 -15.18
C ALA A 410 2.48 15.95 -14.07
N GLU A 411 3.25 15.46 -13.09
CA GLU A 411 2.77 14.70 -11.93
C GLU A 411 1.87 15.53 -11.01
N PHE A 412 2.05 16.85 -10.99
CA PHE A 412 1.24 17.78 -10.22
C PHE A 412 0.17 18.44 -11.08
N ASP A 413 0.02 18.09 -12.36
CA ASP A 413 -1.05 18.61 -13.21
C ASP A 413 -2.33 17.73 -13.11
N PHE A 414 -3.42 18.15 -13.75
CA PHE A 414 -4.60 17.29 -13.89
C PHE A 414 -4.27 16.02 -14.67
N MET A 415 -4.98 14.94 -14.35
CA MET A 415 -4.81 13.66 -15.04
C MET A 415 -5.00 13.85 -16.56
N PRO A 416 -4.05 13.41 -17.40
CA PRO A 416 -4.17 13.55 -18.83
C PRO A 416 -5.35 12.73 -19.35
N LEU A 417 -6.07 13.25 -20.35
CA LEU A 417 -7.21 12.54 -20.98
C LEU A 417 -6.81 11.20 -21.61
N LYS A 418 -5.52 10.98 -21.87
CA LYS A 418 -4.97 9.74 -22.39
C LYS A 418 -5.22 8.55 -21.45
N SER A 419 -5.00 8.72 -20.14
CA SER A 419 -5.17 7.64 -19.14
C SER A 419 -6.58 7.03 -19.13
N PRO A 420 -7.69 7.79 -19.00
CA PRO A 420 -9.03 7.21 -19.04
C PRO A 420 -9.39 6.60 -20.41
N ILE A 421 -8.79 7.09 -21.51
CA ILE A 421 -8.97 6.49 -22.84
C ILE A 421 -8.32 5.10 -22.89
N GLU A 422 -7.07 4.97 -22.46
CA GLU A 422 -6.34 3.69 -22.45
C GLU A 422 -7.02 2.67 -21.52
N LEU A 423 -7.46 3.10 -20.33
CA LEU A 423 -8.23 2.25 -19.42
C LEU A 423 -9.61 1.84 -19.97
N SER A 424 -10.17 2.63 -20.90
CA SER A 424 -11.42 2.29 -21.59
C SER A 424 -11.19 1.29 -22.71
N GLN A 425 -10.06 1.38 -23.43
CA GLN A 425 -9.68 0.44 -24.49
C GLN A 425 -9.46 -0.97 -23.95
N THR A 426 -8.89 -1.10 -22.75
CA THR A 426 -8.73 -2.40 -22.07
C THR A 426 -10.00 -2.89 -21.36
N LEU A 427 -11.10 -2.14 -21.47
CA LEU A 427 -12.40 -2.38 -20.83
C LEU A 427 -12.38 -2.40 -19.29
N VAL A 428 -11.25 -2.12 -18.65
CA VAL A 428 -11.14 -2.12 -17.18
C VAL A 428 -11.97 -1.01 -16.57
N LEU A 429 -11.93 0.20 -17.13
CA LEU A 429 -12.74 1.32 -16.63
C LEU A 429 -14.25 1.06 -16.82
N PRO A 430 -14.75 0.70 -18.02
CA PRO A 430 -16.15 0.29 -18.21
C PRO A 430 -16.59 -0.84 -17.28
N ALA A 431 -15.77 -1.90 -17.12
CA ALA A 431 -16.08 -3.01 -16.22
C ALA A 431 -16.17 -2.55 -14.76
N GLY A 432 -15.25 -1.69 -14.32
CA GLY A 432 -15.29 -1.08 -12.99
C GLY A 432 -16.55 -0.26 -12.74
N LEU A 433 -16.98 0.54 -13.72
CA LEU A 433 -18.24 1.30 -13.64
C LEU A 433 -19.46 0.40 -13.52
N VAL A 434 -19.54 -0.67 -14.31
CA VAL A 434 -20.62 -1.67 -14.19
C VAL A 434 -20.64 -2.30 -12.80
N VAL A 435 -19.47 -2.65 -12.26
CA VAL A 435 -19.35 -3.20 -10.89
C VAL A 435 -19.85 -2.20 -9.86
N ILE A 436 -19.48 -0.92 -9.96
CA ILE A 436 -19.94 0.14 -9.06
C ILE A 436 -21.48 0.26 -9.12
N VAL A 437 -22.06 0.31 -10.32
CA VAL A 437 -23.52 0.38 -10.51
C VAL A 437 -24.21 -0.84 -9.89
N MET A 438 -23.65 -2.03 -10.06
CA MET A 438 -24.19 -3.26 -9.49
C MET A 438 -24.11 -3.27 -7.96
N ILE A 439 -23.04 -2.73 -7.37
CA ILE A 439 -22.91 -2.58 -5.91
C ILE A 439 -23.97 -1.59 -5.38
N ILE A 440 -24.14 -0.44 -6.04
CA ILE A 440 -25.17 0.53 -5.67
C ILE A 440 -26.57 -0.10 -5.72
N TYR A 441 -26.88 -0.81 -6.81
CA TYR A 441 -28.18 -1.44 -7.00
C TYR A 441 -28.44 -2.58 -5.99
N LYS A 442 -27.47 -3.48 -5.75
CA LYS A 442 -27.68 -4.64 -4.88
C LYS A 442 -27.53 -4.33 -3.39
N CYS A 443 -26.63 -3.43 -3.01
CA CYS A 443 -26.30 -3.18 -1.60
C CYS A 443 -26.94 -1.91 -1.08
N ILE A 444 -26.86 -0.80 -1.82
CA ILE A 444 -27.27 0.51 -1.32
C ILE A 444 -28.78 0.69 -1.45
N PHE A 445 -29.38 0.37 -2.61
CA PHE A 445 -30.81 0.57 -2.85
C PHE A 445 -31.73 -0.11 -1.81
N PRO A 446 -31.49 -1.38 -1.39
CA PRO A 446 -32.29 -2.00 -0.34
C PRO A 446 -32.09 -1.37 1.04
N GLN A 447 -30.90 -0.86 1.34
CA GLN A 447 -30.61 -0.20 2.63
C GLN A 447 -31.25 1.19 2.68
N VAL A 448 -31.19 1.94 1.59
CA VAL A 448 -31.91 3.21 1.45
C VAL A 448 -33.40 3.00 1.69
N LYS A 449 -34.00 1.94 1.13
CA LYS A 449 -35.40 1.62 1.39
C LYS A 449 -35.69 1.34 2.87
N LYS A 450 -34.77 0.69 3.59
CA LYS A 450 -34.88 0.48 5.05
C LYS A 450 -34.74 1.78 5.84
N TRP A 451 -33.87 2.69 5.44
CA TRP A 451 -33.68 4.00 6.11
C TRP A 451 -34.89 4.93 5.96
N PHE A 452 -35.64 4.80 4.85
CA PHE A 452 -36.84 5.58 4.57
C PHE A 452 -38.16 4.88 4.94
N SER A 453 -38.11 3.64 5.43
CA SER A 453 -39.30 2.95 5.94
C SER A 453 -39.52 3.37 7.40
N PRO A 454 -40.73 3.83 7.77
CA PRO A 454 -41.03 4.37 9.09
C PRO A 454 -40.93 3.35 10.23
#